data_AF-A0A316N2S2-F1
#
_entry.id   AF-A0A316N2S2-F1
#
_cell.length_a   1.000
_cell.length_b   1.000
_cell.length_c   1.000
_cell.angle_alpha   90.00
_cell.angle_beta   90.00
_cell.angle_gamma   90.00
#
_symmetry.space_group_name_H-M   'P 1'
#
loop_
_entity.id
_entity.type
_entity.pdbx_description
1 polymer ?
#
loop_
_entity_poly.entity_id
_entity_poly.type
_entity_poly.pdbx_seq_one_letter_code
_entity_poly.pdbx_strand_id
1 'polypeptide(L)'
;MEMKKNLLSLLSMACAVCLFTACENDDDAPFTVPSQPVTYKSGEGLIFTSAGEIVDNAQVTFIPDAVNNYLGEITVALIDNARAESLQVLPGSTSVTFTVELEDVVNEDKFVFSGNGETDYCTYDYDGSIERSSIYLNFTNVTKKDVDIPGYKTTYTDASGLKLTYNGSALLGKQVVVTTEPGKTSAKLVLSGEPLDISELMGMIQAPSSKADDPNLDALMNIPTCGVIPGSVTNELTVELNADNEFNGEGETEFVTFSYAGKIADGALEFNITDAALKDGSLAGSKWEIYNEPNAWYDPEDPSAGPAVNYNGIHVLWESEKKAELMPGFELQMGELVTMALAFVSIEGPDGNPASINNLLGMALKDVTFLADGNITATYLDTTTGAYSSAPVNLAQYVVTKAGELSLFLNPSAIIANVINQGGKSRSVDTMSILMNVAQDVVPYLVSGFPVVYGADKSGYYENMEYFALGTDFLKPILVAVSPIFSDEEFIQMAMEAMSSDPTFGSMASMMEPVLRSLPEIIEKTTVIEVGINVKKLQ
;
A
#
# COMPACT_ATOMS: atom_id res chain seq x y z
N MET A 1 -40.13 23.69 18.98
CA MET A 1 -38.91 24.48 18.64
C MET A 1 -38.83 24.54 17.11
N GLU A 2 -39.78 25.25 16.49
CA GLU A 2 -40.27 24.91 15.14
C GLU A 2 -40.58 26.16 14.30
N MET A 3 -39.86 27.25 14.55
CA MET A 3 -40.04 28.54 13.85
C MET A 3 -38.72 29.15 13.36
N LYS A 4 -37.61 28.39 13.36
CA LYS A 4 -36.30 28.85 12.86
C LYS A 4 -35.89 28.28 11.49
N LYS A 5 -36.55 27.24 10.97
CA LYS A 5 -36.20 26.64 9.65
C LYS A 5 -36.85 27.35 8.45
N ASN A 6 -38.02 27.98 8.62
CA ASN A 6 -38.72 28.64 7.52
C ASN A 6 -38.13 30.01 7.13
N LEU A 7 -37.23 30.59 7.93
CA LEU A 7 -36.59 31.87 7.63
C LEU A 7 -35.32 31.71 6.77
N LEU A 8 -34.66 30.54 6.80
CA LEU A 8 -33.49 30.25 5.94
C LEU A 8 -33.91 29.85 4.52
N SER A 9 -35.01 29.10 4.38
CA SER A 9 -35.59 28.74 3.08
C SER A 9 -36.10 29.96 2.30
N LEU A 10 -36.57 31.00 2.99
CA LEU A 10 -36.99 32.25 2.35
C LEU A 10 -35.79 33.11 1.90
N LEU A 11 -34.63 33.00 2.56
CA LEU A 11 -33.40 33.72 2.16
C LEU A 11 -32.68 33.04 0.99
N SER A 12 -32.77 31.71 0.84
CA SER A 12 -32.25 31.01 -0.34
C SER A 12 -33.07 31.27 -1.60
N MET A 13 -34.36 31.55 -1.47
CA MET A 13 -35.24 31.92 -2.59
C MET A 13 -34.97 33.36 -3.09
N ALA A 14 -34.43 34.24 -2.25
CA ALA A 14 -34.10 35.63 -2.61
C ALA A 14 -32.74 35.78 -3.32
N CYS A 15 -31.82 34.82 -3.18
CA CYS A 15 -30.53 34.84 -3.88
C CYS A 15 -30.59 34.29 -5.31
N ALA A 16 -31.67 33.61 -5.71
CA ALA A 16 -31.87 33.11 -7.07
C ALA A 16 -32.35 34.19 -8.06
N VAL A 17 -32.67 35.41 -7.60
CA VAL A 17 -33.15 36.52 -8.45
C VAL A 17 -32.00 37.36 -9.03
N CYS A 18 -30.73 37.06 -8.74
CA CYS A 18 -29.61 37.94 -9.10
C CYS A 18 -28.55 37.39 -10.07
N LEU A 19 -28.77 36.25 -10.72
CA LEU A 19 -27.83 35.77 -11.75
C LEU A 19 -28.61 35.21 -12.93
N PHE A 20 -28.77 36.04 -13.97
CA PHE A 20 -28.51 35.75 -15.39
C PHE A 20 -29.21 36.81 -16.24
N THR A 21 -28.52 37.94 -16.44
CA THR A 21 -28.68 38.76 -17.64
C THR A 21 -27.81 38.15 -18.74
N ALA A 22 -28.44 37.45 -19.68
CA ALA A 22 -27.89 37.21 -21.00
C ALA A 22 -29.06 37.29 -21.98
N CYS A 23 -29.22 38.47 -22.59
CA CYS A 23 -30.19 38.72 -23.65
C CYS A 23 -29.79 37.94 -24.92
N GLU A 24 -30.64 37.03 -25.35
CA GLU A 24 -31.10 37.02 -26.74
C GLU A 24 -32.63 37.08 -26.73
N ASN A 25 -33.15 38.10 -27.41
CA ASN A 25 -34.56 38.45 -27.48
C ASN A 25 -35.40 37.30 -28.07
N ASP A 26 -36.21 36.65 -27.23
CA ASP A 26 -37.40 35.89 -27.66
C ASP A 26 -38.52 35.94 -26.58
N ASP A 27 -38.59 37.05 -25.85
CA ASP A 27 -39.35 37.24 -24.60
C ASP A 27 -40.88 37.38 -24.74
N ASP A 28 -41.47 37.05 -25.89
CA ASP A 28 -42.94 37.07 -26.07
C ASP A 28 -43.54 35.70 -26.48
N ALA A 29 -42.71 34.67 -26.67
CA ALA A 29 -43.21 33.32 -26.95
C ALA A 29 -43.43 32.54 -25.63
N PRO A 30 -44.63 32.00 -25.37
CA PRO A 30 -44.86 31.15 -24.20
C PRO A 30 -43.90 29.96 -24.21
N PHE A 31 -43.38 29.57 -23.05
CA PHE A 31 -42.54 28.38 -22.97
C PHE A 31 -43.31 27.16 -23.52
N THR A 32 -42.65 26.38 -24.39
CA THR A 32 -43.24 25.18 -25.00
C THR A 32 -42.43 23.96 -24.61
N VAL A 33 -43.12 22.84 -24.43
CA VAL A 33 -42.48 21.57 -24.06
C VAL A 33 -41.44 21.17 -25.12
N PRO A 34 -40.21 20.81 -24.72
CA PRO A 34 -39.15 20.40 -25.66
C PRO A 34 -39.63 19.31 -26.62
N SER A 35 -39.32 19.46 -27.91
CA SER A 35 -39.67 18.49 -28.97
C SER A 35 -38.51 17.59 -29.37
N GLN A 36 -37.35 17.74 -28.73
CA GLN A 36 -36.14 16.93 -28.90
C GLN A 36 -35.53 16.64 -27.51
N PRO A 37 -34.67 15.61 -27.38
CA PRO A 37 -34.02 15.31 -26.11
C PRO A 37 -33.20 16.48 -25.57
N VAL A 38 -33.35 16.77 -24.27
CA VAL A 38 -32.60 17.83 -23.56
C VAL A 38 -31.93 17.23 -22.33
N THR A 39 -30.67 17.58 -22.09
CA THR A 39 -29.90 17.13 -20.91
C THR A 39 -29.49 18.32 -20.06
N TYR A 40 -29.76 18.23 -18.76
CA TYR A 40 -29.42 19.19 -17.73
C TYR A 40 -28.39 18.55 -16.78
N LYS A 41 -27.44 19.32 -16.27
CA LYS A 41 -26.37 18.81 -15.38
C LYS A 41 -26.34 19.62 -14.10
N SER A 42 -25.90 19.01 -12.99
CA SER A 42 -25.67 19.74 -11.73
C SER A 42 -24.73 20.91 -11.98
N GLY A 43 -25.13 22.12 -11.58
CA GLY A 43 -24.43 23.37 -11.90
C GLY A 43 -24.76 24.01 -13.26
N GLU A 44 -25.45 23.28 -14.14
CA GLU A 44 -25.90 23.71 -15.48
C GLU A 44 -27.40 23.39 -15.67
N GLY A 45 -28.25 24.13 -14.95
CA GLY A 45 -29.71 24.04 -15.10
C GLY A 45 -30.40 22.86 -14.40
N LEU A 46 -29.68 22.00 -13.66
CA LEU A 46 -30.30 20.96 -12.83
C LEU A 46 -30.33 21.35 -11.35
N ILE A 47 -31.50 21.24 -10.74
CA ILE A 47 -31.66 21.15 -9.29
C ILE A 47 -32.27 19.78 -8.99
N PHE A 48 -31.46 18.87 -8.43
CA PHE A 48 -31.88 17.52 -8.07
C PHE A 48 -31.79 17.31 -6.56
N THR A 49 -32.89 16.87 -5.95
CA THR A 49 -32.91 16.44 -4.55
C THR A 49 -33.36 14.98 -4.42
N SER A 50 -32.78 14.25 -3.49
CA SER A 50 -33.17 12.87 -3.17
C SER A 50 -33.22 12.70 -1.66
N ALA A 51 -34.35 12.23 -1.14
CA ALA A 51 -34.61 12.07 0.29
C ALA A 51 -34.34 13.33 1.14
N GLY A 52 -34.48 14.52 0.54
CA GLY A 52 -34.28 15.82 1.21
C GLY A 52 -32.86 16.39 1.14
N GLU A 53 -31.92 15.69 0.52
CA GLU A 53 -30.54 16.16 0.28
C GLU A 53 -30.35 16.58 -1.19
N ILE A 54 -29.51 17.58 -1.43
CA ILE A 54 -29.15 18.02 -2.79
C ILE A 54 -28.14 17.04 -3.39
N VAL A 55 -28.36 16.65 -4.64
CA VAL A 55 -27.43 15.82 -5.43
C VAL A 55 -26.73 16.70 -6.46
N ASP A 56 -25.44 16.95 -6.24
CA ASP A 56 -24.63 17.92 -6.98
C ASP A 56 -23.73 17.31 -8.08
N ASN A 57 -23.89 16.01 -8.36
CA ASN A 57 -23.12 15.28 -9.37
C ASN A 57 -24.01 14.41 -10.30
N ALA A 58 -25.13 14.97 -10.77
CA ALA A 58 -26.09 14.25 -11.60
C ALA A 58 -26.35 14.96 -12.93
N GLN A 59 -26.83 14.20 -13.90
CA GLN A 59 -27.43 14.68 -15.12
C GLN A 59 -28.83 14.10 -15.27
N VAL A 60 -29.74 14.91 -15.80
CA VAL A 60 -31.11 14.52 -16.10
C VAL A 60 -31.38 14.78 -17.57
N THR A 61 -31.80 13.74 -18.29
CA THR A 61 -32.18 13.82 -19.70
C THR A 61 -33.68 13.60 -19.83
N PHE A 62 -34.39 14.57 -20.39
CA PHE A 62 -35.78 14.42 -20.83
C PHE A 62 -35.81 14.05 -22.31
N ILE A 63 -36.52 12.98 -22.65
CA ILE A 63 -36.71 12.47 -24.01
C ILE A 63 -38.21 12.53 -24.31
N PRO A 64 -38.68 13.51 -25.12
CA PRO A 64 -40.10 13.61 -25.45
C PRO A 64 -40.55 12.47 -26.35
N ASP A 65 -41.80 12.01 -26.17
CA ASP A 65 -42.44 11.04 -27.06
C ASP A 65 -42.62 11.64 -28.47
N ALA A 66 -42.44 10.79 -29.48
CA ALA A 66 -42.45 11.21 -30.88
C ALA A 66 -43.83 11.68 -31.39
N VAL A 67 -44.92 11.32 -30.68
CA VAL A 67 -46.31 11.62 -31.05
C VAL A 67 -46.91 12.71 -30.16
N ASN A 68 -46.63 12.69 -28.86
CA ASN A 68 -47.10 13.68 -27.90
C ASN A 68 -45.96 14.15 -26.99
N ASN A 69 -45.42 15.35 -27.21
CA ASN A 69 -44.31 15.88 -26.43
C ASN A 69 -44.63 16.12 -24.94
N TYR A 70 -45.91 16.16 -24.54
CA TYR A 70 -46.31 16.16 -23.13
C TYR A 70 -46.12 14.80 -22.45
N LEU A 71 -45.87 13.73 -23.20
CA LEU A 71 -45.40 12.45 -22.70
C LEU A 71 -43.91 12.33 -23.00
N GLY A 72 -43.16 11.68 -22.12
CA GLY A 72 -41.74 11.43 -22.37
C GLY A 72 -41.11 10.55 -21.31
N GLU A 73 -39.83 10.27 -21.50
CA GLU A 73 -39.00 9.56 -20.53
C GLU A 73 -38.01 10.52 -19.90
N ILE A 74 -37.89 10.47 -18.58
CA ILE A 74 -36.81 11.11 -17.84
C ILE A 74 -35.81 10.04 -17.44
N THR A 75 -34.54 10.26 -17.78
CA THR A 75 -33.40 9.45 -17.33
C THR A 75 -32.50 10.29 -16.44
N VAL A 76 -32.24 9.81 -15.23
CA VAL A 76 -31.34 10.42 -14.24
C VAL A 76 -30.11 9.55 -14.11
N ALA A 77 -28.91 10.11 -14.25
CA ALA A 77 -27.64 9.39 -14.12
C ALA A 77 -26.58 10.27 -13.43
N LEU A 78 -25.56 9.66 -12.83
CA LEU A 78 -24.42 10.40 -12.28
C LEU A 78 -23.42 10.79 -13.39
N ILE A 79 -22.74 11.94 -13.26
CA ILE A 79 -21.85 12.49 -14.31
C ILE A 79 -20.50 11.78 -14.36
N ASP A 80 -19.93 11.39 -13.21
CA ASP A 80 -18.60 10.78 -13.10
C ASP A 80 -18.65 9.34 -12.56
N ASN A 81 -18.49 8.36 -13.44
CA ASN A 81 -18.27 6.95 -13.06
C ASN A 81 -16.87 6.70 -12.46
N ALA A 82 -15.97 7.68 -12.49
CA ALA A 82 -14.57 7.52 -12.07
C ALA A 82 -14.31 7.87 -10.58
N ARG A 83 -15.26 8.50 -9.87
CA ARG A 83 -15.14 8.85 -8.43
C ARG A 83 -16.37 8.46 -7.58
N ALA A 84 -17.27 7.63 -8.10
CA ALA A 84 -18.54 7.30 -7.43
C ALA A 84 -18.64 5.80 -7.09
N GLU A 85 -18.01 5.37 -6.00
CA GLU A 85 -18.34 4.07 -5.38
C GLU A 85 -19.30 4.23 -4.17
N SER A 86 -19.69 5.47 -3.81
CA SER A 86 -20.64 5.76 -2.72
C SER A 86 -21.89 6.57 -3.13
N LEU A 87 -21.97 7.04 -4.38
CA LEU A 87 -23.10 7.85 -4.86
C LEU A 87 -24.02 6.98 -5.73
N GLN A 88 -25.29 6.91 -5.34
CA GLN A 88 -26.36 6.25 -6.11
C GLN A 88 -27.49 7.27 -6.32
N VAL A 89 -28.19 7.20 -7.45
CA VAL A 89 -29.35 8.07 -7.73
C VAL A 89 -30.52 7.70 -6.81
N LEU A 90 -30.76 6.39 -6.73
CA LEU A 90 -31.66 5.70 -5.80
C LEU A 90 -30.95 4.41 -5.35
N PRO A 91 -31.34 3.80 -4.21
CA PRO A 91 -30.75 2.56 -3.74
C PRO A 91 -30.59 1.51 -4.86
N GLY A 92 -29.37 1.06 -5.11
CA GLY A 92 -29.03 0.03 -6.11
C GLY A 92 -28.99 0.50 -7.58
N SER A 93 -29.20 1.78 -7.85
CA SER A 93 -29.30 2.30 -9.23
C SER A 93 -28.32 3.45 -9.50
N THR A 94 -27.43 3.26 -10.48
CA THR A 94 -26.56 4.32 -11.04
C THR A 94 -27.28 5.17 -12.09
N SER A 95 -28.38 4.66 -12.63
CA SER A 95 -29.29 5.35 -13.53
C SER A 95 -30.74 4.94 -13.22
N VAL A 96 -31.67 5.88 -13.34
CA VAL A 96 -33.10 5.64 -13.15
C VAL A 96 -33.85 6.27 -14.31
N THR A 97 -34.66 5.46 -15.00
CA THR A 97 -35.52 5.91 -16.11
C THR A 97 -36.97 5.69 -15.76
N PHE A 98 -37.81 6.69 -15.98
CA PHE A 98 -39.25 6.63 -15.74
C PHE A 98 -40.00 7.49 -16.75
N THR A 99 -41.22 7.08 -17.07
CA THR A 99 -42.12 7.83 -17.96
C THR A 99 -42.83 8.93 -17.18
N VAL A 100 -43.00 10.08 -17.80
CA VAL A 100 -43.72 11.23 -17.24
C VAL A 100 -44.80 11.74 -18.19
N GLU A 101 -45.86 12.29 -17.60
CA GLU A 101 -46.84 13.14 -18.26
C GLU A 101 -46.68 14.55 -17.70
N LEU A 102 -46.47 15.52 -18.59
CA LEU A 102 -46.26 16.92 -18.26
C LEU A 102 -47.61 17.63 -18.21
N GLU A 103 -47.86 18.34 -17.11
CA GLU A 103 -49.02 19.20 -16.93
C GLU A 103 -48.61 20.67 -17.06
N ASP A 104 -49.39 21.42 -17.84
CA ASP A 104 -49.22 22.86 -18.00
C ASP A 104 -49.70 23.61 -16.75
N VAL A 105 -48.89 24.54 -16.25
CA VAL A 105 -49.26 25.40 -15.13
C VAL A 105 -49.74 26.74 -15.67
N VAL A 106 -51.04 26.96 -15.63
CA VAL A 106 -51.68 28.15 -16.19
C VAL A 106 -51.06 29.44 -15.63
N ASN A 107 -50.55 30.28 -16.53
CA ASN A 107 -49.86 31.55 -16.26
C ASN A 107 -48.46 31.43 -15.62
N GLU A 108 -47.81 30.27 -15.72
CA GLU A 108 -46.40 30.09 -15.37
C GLU A 108 -45.64 29.50 -16.57
N ASP A 109 -44.41 29.95 -16.83
CA ASP A 109 -43.55 29.40 -17.90
C ASP A 109 -42.90 28.08 -17.47
N LYS A 110 -43.71 27.12 -17.02
CA LYS A 110 -43.24 25.82 -16.53
C LYS A 110 -44.25 24.70 -16.78
N PHE A 111 -43.72 23.50 -16.96
CA PHE A 111 -44.50 22.25 -16.95
C PHE A 111 -44.12 21.44 -15.73
N VAL A 112 -45.10 20.84 -15.06
CA VAL A 112 -44.88 20.02 -13.87
C VAL A 112 -45.14 18.55 -14.16
N PHE A 113 -44.49 17.67 -13.41
CA PHE A 113 -44.75 16.25 -13.43
C PHE A 113 -44.65 15.69 -12.02
N SER A 114 -45.42 14.64 -11.76
CA SER A 114 -45.30 13.86 -10.54
C SER A 114 -45.79 12.45 -10.77
N GLY A 115 -45.40 11.54 -9.89
CA GLY A 115 -45.85 10.15 -9.95
C GLY A 115 -45.13 9.27 -8.95
N ASN A 116 -45.36 7.97 -9.11
CA ASN A 116 -44.69 6.94 -8.34
C ASN A 116 -43.84 6.11 -9.29
N GLY A 117 -42.63 5.80 -8.86
CA GLY A 117 -41.69 4.96 -9.58
C GLY A 117 -41.33 3.73 -8.76
N GLU A 118 -40.88 2.71 -9.49
CA GLU A 118 -40.40 1.47 -8.92
C GLU A 118 -39.15 1.04 -9.67
N THR A 119 -38.07 0.80 -8.93
CA THR A 119 -36.89 0.09 -9.42
C THR A 119 -36.94 -1.34 -8.93
N ASP A 120 -35.97 -2.17 -9.33
CA ASP A 120 -35.81 -3.50 -8.76
C ASP A 120 -35.54 -3.49 -7.23
N TYR A 121 -35.10 -2.36 -6.67
CA TYR A 121 -34.60 -2.26 -5.28
C TYR A 121 -35.43 -1.36 -4.35
N CYS A 122 -36.22 -0.44 -4.90
CA CYS A 122 -37.01 0.49 -4.10
C CYS A 122 -38.27 0.95 -4.84
N THR A 123 -39.25 1.39 -4.06
CA THR A 123 -40.34 2.26 -4.53
C THR A 123 -40.00 3.69 -4.12
N TYR A 124 -40.42 4.66 -4.93
CA TYR A 124 -40.17 6.06 -4.67
C TYR A 124 -41.28 6.92 -5.28
N ASP A 125 -41.45 8.12 -4.74
CA ASP A 125 -42.29 9.14 -5.32
C ASP A 125 -41.38 10.16 -6.00
N TYR A 126 -41.84 10.71 -7.11
CA TYR A 126 -41.13 11.77 -7.80
C TYR A 126 -42.03 12.96 -8.08
N ASP A 127 -41.45 14.15 -8.01
CA ASP A 127 -42.05 15.40 -8.43
C ASP A 127 -40.99 16.29 -9.07
N GLY A 128 -41.41 17.13 -10.00
CA GLY A 128 -40.48 18.01 -10.70
C GLY A 128 -41.15 19.00 -11.62
N SER A 129 -40.33 19.87 -12.19
CA SER A 129 -40.76 20.86 -13.18
C SER A 129 -39.70 21.10 -14.24
N ILE A 130 -40.13 21.33 -15.47
CA ILE A 130 -39.30 21.76 -16.59
C ILE A 130 -39.60 23.23 -16.85
N GLU A 131 -38.56 24.04 -16.94
CA GLU A 131 -38.59 25.46 -17.31
C GLU A 131 -37.68 25.69 -18.54
N ARG A 132 -37.67 26.91 -19.06
CA ARG A 132 -36.95 27.28 -20.29
C ARG A 132 -35.47 26.86 -20.31
N SER A 133 -34.78 26.92 -19.17
CA SER A 133 -33.35 26.58 -19.06
C SER A 133 -33.03 25.71 -17.85
N SER A 134 -34.04 25.22 -17.13
CA SER A 134 -33.84 24.46 -15.91
C SER A 134 -34.77 23.26 -15.80
N ILE A 135 -34.35 22.26 -15.03
CA ILE A 135 -35.20 21.18 -14.56
C ILE A 135 -35.03 21.03 -13.05
N TYR A 136 -36.15 20.98 -12.35
CA TYR A 136 -36.22 20.57 -10.95
C TYR A 136 -36.69 19.11 -10.90
N LEU A 137 -36.00 18.29 -10.12
CA LEU A 137 -36.40 16.92 -9.85
C LEU A 137 -36.20 16.61 -8.38
N ASN A 138 -37.17 15.91 -7.80
CA ASN A 138 -37.14 15.49 -6.41
C ASN A 138 -37.60 14.04 -6.28
N PHE A 139 -36.83 13.23 -5.56
CA PHE A 139 -37.26 11.91 -5.12
C PHE A 139 -37.58 11.90 -3.63
N THR A 140 -38.78 11.42 -3.29
CA THR A 140 -39.29 11.32 -1.93
C THR A 140 -39.87 9.95 -1.64
N ASN A 141 -40.21 9.68 -0.37
CA ASN A 141 -40.81 8.41 0.07
C ASN A 141 -40.06 7.14 -0.39
N VAL A 142 -38.74 7.25 -0.53
CA VAL A 142 -37.88 6.15 -0.99
C VAL A 142 -37.94 5.00 0.02
N THR A 143 -38.58 3.90 -0.37
CA THR A 143 -38.79 2.72 0.46
C THR A 143 -38.09 1.54 -0.20
N LYS A 144 -37.12 0.94 0.49
CA LYS A 144 -36.37 -0.22 -0.02
C LYS A 144 -37.30 -1.44 -0.06
N LYS A 145 -37.23 -2.20 -1.14
CA LYS A 145 -37.86 -3.53 -1.23
C LYS A 145 -37.06 -4.52 -0.38
N ASP A 146 -37.73 -5.57 0.08
CA ASP A 146 -37.14 -6.69 0.82
C ASP A 146 -36.37 -7.62 -0.14
N VAL A 147 -35.43 -7.02 -0.88
CA VAL A 147 -34.50 -7.68 -1.78
C VAL A 147 -33.13 -7.41 -1.18
N ASP A 148 -32.65 -8.39 -0.42
CA ASP A 148 -31.35 -8.28 0.23
C ASP A 148 -30.26 -8.20 -0.84
N ILE A 149 -29.46 -7.14 -0.70
CA ILE A 149 -28.25 -6.80 -1.47
C ILE A 149 -28.50 -6.24 -2.89
N PRO A 150 -28.73 -4.91 -3.03
CA PRO A 150 -28.44 -4.23 -4.29
C PRO A 150 -26.98 -4.51 -4.69
N GLY A 151 -26.72 -4.64 -6.00
CA GLY A 151 -25.37 -4.87 -6.51
C GLY A 151 -24.39 -3.86 -5.90
N TYR A 152 -23.52 -4.33 -5.02
CA TYR A 152 -22.72 -3.51 -4.13
C TYR A 152 -21.26 -3.80 -4.43
N LYS A 153 -20.55 -2.80 -4.96
CA LYS A 153 -19.10 -2.81 -5.04
C LYS A 153 -18.57 -1.83 -4.00
N THR A 154 -17.72 -2.29 -3.10
CA THR A 154 -17.06 -1.42 -2.11
C THR A 154 -15.69 -1.94 -1.77
N THR A 155 -14.77 -0.99 -1.57
CA THR A 155 -13.39 -1.24 -1.15
C THR A 155 -13.25 -0.95 0.33
N TYR A 156 -12.92 -1.98 1.11
CA TYR A 156 -12.61 -1.88 2.52
C TYR A 156 -11.09 -1.88 2.73
N THR A 157 -10.59 -0.90 3.47
CA THR A 157 -9.21 -0.79 3.97
C THR A 157 -9.24 -0.55 5.48
N ASP A 158 -8.10 -0.54 6.16
CA ASP A 158 -8.04 -0.25 7.60
C ASP A 158 -8.76 1.07 7.95
N ALA A 159 -8.68 2.07 7.07
CA ALA A 159 -9.33 3.38 7.22
C ALA A 159 -10.83 3.38 6.86
N SER A 160 -11.29 2.45 6.01
CA SER A 160 -12.68 2.34 5.56
C SER A 160 -13.44 1.15 6.14
N GLY A 161 -13.02 0.64 7.30
CA GLY A 161 -13.79 -0.33 8.09
C GLY A 161 -13.41 -1.79 7.87
N LEU A 162 -12.27 -2.09 7.27
CA LEU A 162 -11.71 -3.43 7.23
C LEU A 162 -11.16 -3.82 8.61
N LYS A 163 -11.60 -4.97 9.12
CA LYS A 163 -10.96 -5.65 10.26
C LYS A 163 -10.48 -7.02 9.78
N LEU A 164 -9.23 -7.06 9.32
CA LEU A 164 -8.61 -8.27 8.79
C LEU A 164 -7.72 -8.92 9.84
N THR A 165 -7.89 -10.22 10.08
CA THR A 165 -6.95 -11.02 10.88
C THR A 165 -6.36 -12.18 10.09
N TYR A 166 -5.14 -12.56 10.45
CA TYR A 166 -4.41 -13.71 9.93
C TYR A 166 -3.94 -14.55 11.12
N ASN A 167 -4.47 -15.78 11.23
CA ASN A 167 -4.29 -16.68 12.37
C ASN A 167 -4.50 -15.98 13.73
N GLY A 168 -5.54 -15.15 13.81
CA GLY A 168 -5.95 -14.45 15.04
C GLY A 168 -5.20 -13.15 15.34
N SER A 169 -4.19 -12.78 14.54
CA SER A 169 -3.48 -11.50 14.68
C SER A 169 -3.91 -10.50 13.61
N ALA A 170 -4.02 -9.22 13.96
CA ALA A 170 -4.41 -8.17 13.00
C ALA A 170 -3.42 -8.10 11.83
N LEU A 171 -3.94 -7.95 10.61
CA LEU A 171 -3.15 -7.84 9.38
C LEU A 171 -3.44 -6.48 8.72
N LEU A 172 -2.53 -5.52 8.92
CA LEU A 172 -2.66 -4.14 8.45
C LEU A 172 -2.17 -3.96 7.00
N GLY A 173 -2.54 -2.82 6.40
CA GLY A 173 -2.11 -2.38 5.08
C GLY A 173 -2.65 -3.27 3.97
N LYS A 174 -3.92 -3.67 4.08
CA LYS A 174 -4.60 -4.55 3.14
C LYS A 174 -5.91 -3.92 2.71
N GLN A 175 -6.38 -4.34 1.54
CA GLN A 175 -7.69 -3.96 1.05
C GLN A 175 -8.49 -5.18 0.58
N VAL A 176 -9.81 -5.08 0.68
CA VAL A 176 -10.74 -6.07 0.16
C VAL A 176 -11.81 -5.36 -0.66
N VAL A 177 -11.88 -5.68 -1.94
CA VAL A 177 -12.97 -5.25 -2.80
C VAL A 177 -14.07 -6.31 -2.75
N VAL A 178 -15.21 -5.95 -2.17
CA VAL A 178 -16.40 -6.79 -2.15
C VAL A 178 -17.28 -6.39 -3.33
N THR A 179 -17.74 -7.36 -4.11
CA THR A 179 -18.71 -7.18 -5.19
C THR A 179 -19.84 -8.19 -5.02
N THR A 180 -21.07 -7.71 -4.87
CA THR A 180 -22.27 -8.55 -4.85
C THR A 180 -23.08 -8.33 -6.13
N GLU A 181 -23.80 -9.37 -6.56
CA GLU A 181 -24.70 -9.28 -7.70
C GLU A 181 -26.16 -9.27 -7.22
N PRO A 182 -27.02 -8.40 -7.80
CA PRO A 182 -28.44 -8.34 -7.47
C PRO A 182 -29.12 -9.72 -7.50
N GLY A 183 -29.85 -10.06 -6.44
CA GLY A 183 -30.61 -11.30 -6.35
C GLY A 183 -29.78 -12.58 -6.19
N LYS A 184 -28.46 -12.46 -5.95
CA LYS A 184 -27.60 -13.58 -5.59
C LYS A 184 -27.24 -13.53 -4.10
N THR A 185 -27.14 -14.70 -3.48
CA THR A 185 -26.60 -14.89 -2.13
C THR A 185 -25.07 -14.97 -2.12
N SER A 186 -24.40 -14.68 -3.23
CA SER A 186 -22.96 -14.83 -3.36
C SER A 186 -22.25 -13.47 -3.46
N ALA A 187 -21.09 -13.33 -2.83
CA ALA A 187 -20.19 -12.19 -2.98
C ALA A 187 -18.84 -12.62 -3.58
N LYS A 188 -18.29 -11.78 -4.46
CA LYS A 188 -16.89 -11.86 -4.91
C LYS A 188 -16.03 -10.95 -4.04
N LEU A 189 -15.01 -11.49 -3.41
CA LEU A 189 -14.01 -10.77 -2.63
C LEU A 189 -12.70 -10.79 -3.39
N VAL A 190 -12.11 -9.62 -3.63
CA VAL A 190 -10.76 -9.48 -4.20
C VAL A 190 -9.85 -8.92 -3.11
N LEU A 191 -8.93 -9.75 -2.66
CA LEU A 191 -7.96 -9.48 -1.60
C LEU A 191 -6.65 -8.98 -2.19
N SER A 192 -6.13 -7.84 -1.73
CA SER A 192 -4.83 -7.32 -2.17
C SER A 192 -4.14 -6.46 -1.11
N GLY A 193 -2.90 -6.06 -1.38
CA GLY A 193 -2.24 -5.00 -0.63
C GLY A 193 -2.93 -3.66 -0.84
N GLU A 194 -3.04 -2.86 0.22
CA GLU A 194 -3.40 -1.45 0.08
C GLU A 194 -2.15 -0.69 -0.43
N PRO A 195 -2.28 0.12 -1.49
CA PRO A 195 -1.16 0.93 -1.95
C PRO A 195 -0.62 1.82 -0.82
N LEU A 196 0.69 1.80 -0.62
CA LEU A 196 1.36 2.63 0.37
C LEU A 196 1.48 4.05 -0.16
N ASP A 197 1.02 5.01 0.63
CA ASP A 197 1.29 6.43 0.42
C ASP A 197 2.47 6.87 1.31
N ILE A 198 3.62 7.11 0.68
CA ILE A 198 4.83 7.56 1.40
C ILE A 198 4.69 9.02 1.90
N SER A 199 3.71 9.80 1.43
CA SER A 199 3.47 11.15 1.95
C SER A 199 3.14 11.13 3.46
N GLU A 200 2.47 10.09 3.95
CA GLU A 200 2.20 9.89 5.38
C GLU A 200 3.50 9.63 6.17
N LEU A 201 4.43 8.90 5.58
CA LEU A 201 5.79 8.69 6.08
C LEU A 201 6.64 9.97 6.05
N MET A 202 6.45 10.81 5.04
CA MET A 202 7.16 12.09 4.88
C MET A 202 6.76 13.13 5.93
N GLY A 203 5.59 13.01 6.56
CA GLY A 203 5.26 13.80 7.76
C GLY A 203 6.14 13.47 8.97
N MET A 204 6.74 12.27 9.00
CA MET A 204 7.62 11.79 10.07
C MET A 204 9.12 12.01 9.80
N ILE A 205 9.51 12.06 8.54
CA ILE A 205 10.84 12.48 8.12
C ILE A 205 10.79 14.00 8.09
N GLN A 206 11.69 14.72 8.76
CA GLN A 206 11.81 16.17 8.56
C GLN A 206 12.35 16.44 7.15
N ALA A 207 11.55 16.20 6.12
CA ALA A 207 11.84 16.61 4.77
C ALA A 207 11.73 18.14 4.74
N PRO A 208 12.72 18.86 4.19
CA PRO A 208 12.59 20.29 3.94
C PRO A 208 11.31 20.53 3.15
N SER A 209 10.48 21.46 3.63
CA SER A 209 9.17 21.85 3.09
C SER A 209 9.22 22.50 1.70
N SER A 210 10.25 22.21 0.89
CA SER A 210 10.57 22.91 -0.36
C SER A 210 10.49 22.02 -1.61
N LYS A 211 9.93 20.80 -1.53
CA LYS A 211 9.83 19.87 -2.67
C LYS A 211 8.42 19.32 -2.93
N ALA A 212 7.37 20.10 -2.62
CA ALA A 212 5.99 19.69 -2.87
C ALA A 212 5.63 19.62 -4.38
N ASP A 213 6.44 20.23 -5.25
CA ASP A 213 6.20 20.31 -6.70
C ASP A 213 7.21 19.47 -7.52
N ASP A 214 7.87 18.47 -6.91
CA ASP A 214 8.83 17.60 -7.62
C ASP A 214 8.09 16.48 -8.36
N PRO A 215 8.18 16.39 -9.70
CA PRO A 215 7.50 15.35 -10.50
C PRO A 215 7.98 13.92 -10.18
N ASN A 216 9.10 13.74 -9.47
CA ASN A 216 9.53 12.43 -8.99
C ASN A 216 8.77 11.98 -7.73
N LEU A 217 8.03 12.86 -7.06
CA LEU A 217 7.23 12.52 -5.88
C LEU A 217 5.96 11.72 -6.24
N ASP A 218 5.40 11.95 -7.43
CA ASP A 218 4.25 11.19 -7.95
C ASP A 218 4.55 9.69 -8.07
N ALA A 219 5.82 9.33 -8.33
CA ALA A 219 6.26 7.93 -8.41
C ALA A 219 6.29 7.20 -7.05
N LEU A 220 6.24 7.94 -5.94
CA LEU A 220 6.13 7.41 -4.59
C LEU A 220 4.71 7.51 -4.01
N MET A 221 3.75 8.02 -4.77
CA MET A 221 2.34 7.99 -4.40
C MET A 221 1.72 6.66 -4.86
N ASN A 222 0.97 6.00 -3.98
CA ASN A 222 0.28 4.73 -4.25
C ASN A 222 1.22 3.58 -4.68
N ILE A 223 2.28 3.35 -3.92
CA ILE A 223 3.19 2.22 -4.16
C ILE A 223 2.45 0.90 -3.89
N PRO A 224 2.31 0.01 -4.87
CA PRO A 224 1.65 -1.28 -4.65
C PRO A 224 2.40 -2.13 -3.59
N THR A 225 1.65 -2.86 -2.78
CA THR A 225 2.18 -3.69 -1.69
C THR A 225 1.74 -5.15 -1.81
N CYS A 226 2.35 -6.01 -1.00
CA CYS A 226 2.06 -7.44 -0.98
C CYS A 226 0.60 -7.75 -0.57
N GLY A 227 0.06 -8.85 -1.12
CA GLY A 227 -1.31 -9.29 -0.88
C GLY A 227 -1.57 -9.82 0.53
N VAL A 228 -2.80 -10.31 0.74
CA VAL A 228 -3.26 -10.85 2.03
C VAL A 228 -2.65 -12.22 2.34
N ILE A 229 -2.51 -13.07 1.33
CA ILE A 229 -1.96 -14.43 1.47
C ILE A 229 -0.53 -14.43 0.90
N PRO A 230 0.48 -14.92 1.66
CA PRO A 230 1.86 -14.98 1.19
C PRO A 230 2.00 -15.64 -0.18
N GLY A 231 2.84 -15.06 -1.05
CA GLY A 231 3.05 -15.57 -2.40
C GLY A 231 1.95 -15.21 -3.40
N SER A 232 0.95 -14.41 -3.04
CA SER A 232 -0.15 -14.03 -3.92
C SER A 232 -0.36 -12.53 -3.93
N VAL A 233 -0.25 -11.92 -5.11
CA VAL A 233 -0.46 -10.47 -5.32
C VAL A 233 -1.91 -10.11 -5.07
N THR A 234 -2.81 -10.88 -5.69
CA THR A 234 -4.25 -10.81 -5.48
C THR A 234 -4.81 -12.21 -5.23
N ASN A 235 -5.85 -12.31 -4.41
CA ASN A 235 -6.62 -13.53 -4.25
C ASN A 235 -8.10 -13.23 -4.44
N GLU A 236 -8.77 -14.04 -5.26
CA GLU A 236 -10.22 -13.92 -5.47
C GLU A 236 -10.93 -15.05 -4.73
N LEU A 237 -11.94 -14.71 -3.94
CA LEU A 237 -12.83 -15.66 -3.29
C LEU A 237 -14.26 -15.38 -3.74
N THR A 238 -14.99 -16.43 -4.10
CA THR A 238 -16.45 -16.38 -4.24
C THR A 238 -17.05 -17.06 -3.02
N VAL A 239 -17.83 -16.31 -2.24
CA VAL A 239 -18.39 -16.76 -0.96
C VAL A 239 -19.90 -16.74 -1.02
N GLU A 240 -20.54 -17.70 -0.37
CA GLU A 240 -21.99 -17.67 -0.12
C GLU A 240 -22.25 -16.95 1.21
N LEU A 241 -23.23 -16.05 1.20
CA LEU A 241 -23.69 -15.26 2.31
C LEU A 241 -24.93 -15.92 2.93
N ASN A 242 -24.95 -16.03 4.25
CA ASN A 242 -26.16 -16.41 4.99
C ASN A 242 -27.09 -15.19 5.20
N ALA A 243 -28.22 -15.40 5.89
CA ALA A 243 -29.19 -14.35 6.19
C ALA A 243 -28.64 -13.20 7.06
N ASP A 244 -27.51 -13.41 7.73
CA ASP A 244 -26.81 -12.42 8.56
C ASP A 244 -25.62 -11.76 7.82
N ASN A 245 -25.49 -11.98 6.51
CA ASN A 245 -24.37 -11.56 5.66
C ASN A 245 -23.00 -12.09 6.11
N GLU A 246 -23.01 -13.27 6.75
CA GLU A 246 -21.80 -13.97 7.17
C GLU A 246 -21.43 -15.04 6.14
N PHE A 247 -20.12 -15.27 6.01
CA PHE A 247 -19.55 -16.25 5.09
C PHE A 247 -18.42 -17.01 5.76
N ASN A 248 -18.17 -18.23 5.30
CA ASN A 248 -17.02 -19.03 5.68
C ASN A 248 -16.70 -20.06 4.59
N GLY A 249 -15.47 -20.57 4.60
CA GLY A 249 -15.02 -21.59 3.69
C GLY A 249 -13.55 -21.91 3.84
N GLU A 250 -13.03 -22.64 2.86
CA GLU A 250 -11.62 -22.98 2.73
C GLU A 250 -11.10 -22.44 1.40
N GLY A 251 -9.83 -22.04 1.39
CA GLY A 251 -9.14 -21.52 0.22
C GLY A 251 -7.73 -22.09 0.11
N GLU A 252 -7.21 -22.07 -1.11
CA GLU A 252 -5.82 -22.40 -1.37
C GLU A 252 -5.24 -21.49 -2.45
N THR A 253 -3.94 -21.22 -2.32
CA THR A 253 -3.12 -20.60 -3.36
C THR A 253 -2.07 -21.58 -3.83
N GLU A 254 -1.13 -21.14 -4.67
CA GLU A 254 0.04 -21.96 -5.01
C GLU A 254 0.85 -22.38 -3.77
N PHE A 255 0.92 -21.53 -2.75
CA PHE A 255 1.84 -21.71 -1.61
C PHE A 255 1.15 -21.99 -0.28
N VAL A 256 -0.13 -21.63 -0.12
CA VAL A 256 -0.81 -21.63 1.19
C VAL A 256 -2.16 -22.32 1.10
N THR A 257 -2.52 -23.08 2.14
CA THR A 257 -3.89 -23.52 2.41
C THR A 257 -4.42 -22.76 3.62
N PHE A 258 -5.69 -22.39 3.63
CA PHE A 258 -6.29 -21.64 4.73
C PHE A 258 -7.80 -21.86 4.83
N SER A 259 -8.35 -21.62 6.01
CA SER A 259 -9.77 -21.42 6.23
C SER A 259 -10.06 -19.93 6.36
N TYR A 260 -11.31 -19.55 6.10
CA TYR A 260 -11.70 -18.17 6.17
C TYR A 260 -13.13 -18.02 6.69
N ALA A 261 -13.38 -16.93 7.42
CA ALA A 261 -14.71 -16.57 7.90
C ALA A 261 -14.84 -15.05 8.04
N GLY A 262 -16.00 -14.50 7.71
CA GLY A 262 -16.22 -13.07 7.79
C GLY A 262 -17.68 -12.66 7.76
N LYS A 263 -17.90 -11.36 7.89
CA LYS A 263 -19.21 -10.72 7.93
C LYS A 263 -19.16 -9.38 7.22
N ILE A 264 -20.11 -9.17 6.31
CA ILE A 264 -20.34 -7.86 5.69
C ILE A 264 -21.36 -7.12 6.56
N ALA A 265 -20.94 -6.03 7.18
CA ALA A 265 -21.78 -5.16 8.00
C ALA A 265 -21.92 -3.78 7.34
N ASP A 266 -22.84 -2.96 7.86
CA ASP A 266 -23.01 -1.59 7.38
C ASP A 266 -21.72 -0.78 7.56
N GLY A 267 -21.08 -0.43 6.44
CA GLY A 267 -19.81 0.30 6.41
C GLY A 267 -18.58 -0.44 6.95
N ALA A 268 -18.64 -1.77 7.18
CA ALA A 268 -17.49 -2.52 7.68
C ALA A 268 -17.42 -3.95 7.13
N LEU A 269 -16.20 -4.49 7.04
CA LEU A 269 -15.93 -5.88 6.70
C LEU A 269 -15.08 -6.51 7.80
N GLU A 270 -15.64 -7.48 8.52
CA GLU A 270 -14.86 -8.32 9.43
C GLU A 270 -14.42 -9.56 8.66
N PHE A 271 -13.12 -9.79 8.55
CA PHE A 271 -12.59 -10.91 7.78
C PHE A 271 -11.43 -11.59 8.51
N ASN A 272 -11.53 -12.89 8.70
CA ASN A 272 -10.53 -13.69 9.41
C ASN A 272 -10.03 -14.79 8.49
N ILE A 273 -8.72 -14.85 8.34
CA ILE A 273 -8.01 -15.99 7.77
C ILE A 273 -7.51 -16.83 8.95
N THR A 274 -7.88 -18.12 8.98
CA THR A 274 -7.49 -19.07 10.03
C THR A 274 -6.88 -20.32 9.42
N ASP A 275 -6.19 -21.10 10.25
CA ASP A 275 -5.55 -22.36 9.84
C ASP A 275 -4.64 -22.21 8.61
N ALA A 276 -4.09 -21.00 8.42
CA ALA A 276 -3.21 -20.72 7.30
C ALA A 276 -1.90 -21.48 7.50
N ALA A 277 -1.51 -22.25 6.49
CA ALA A 277 -0.33 -23.09 6.51
C ALA A 277 0.35 -23.14 5.13
N LEU A 278 1.69 -23.06 5.12
CA LEU A 278 2.49 -23.25 3.93
C LEU A 278 2.40 -24.70 3.43
N LYS A 279 2.23 -24.86 2.12
CA LYS A 279 2.30 -26.16 1.43
C LYS A 279 3.72 -26.73 1.47
N ASP A 280 4.74 -25.87 1.35
CA ASP A 280 6.14 -26.21 1.61
C ASP A 280 6.55 -25.74 3.02
N GLY A 281 6.56 -26.68 3.96
CA GLY A 281 6.96 -26.46 5.35
C GLY A 281 8.44 -26.70 5.65
N SER A 282 9.34 -26.73 4.64
CA SER A 282 10.76 -27.09 4.85
C SER A 282 11.50 -26.19 5.85
N LEU A 283 11.11 -24.92 5.96
CA LEU A 283 11.61 -23.97 6.96
C LEU A 283 10.68 -23.80 8.17
N ALA A 284 9.48 -24.36 8.15
CA ALA A 284 8.49 -24.14 9.20
C ALA A 284 8.97 -24.67 10.57
N GLY A 285 8.85 -23.84 11.59
CA GLY A 285 9.32 -24.11 12.95
C GLY A 285 10.84 -24.00 13.12
N SER A 286 11.59 -23.66 12.07
CA SER A 286 13.03 -23.46 12.18
C SER A 286 13.34 -22.16 12.91
N LYS A 287 14.34 -22.22 13.79
CA LYS A 287 14.82 -21.10 14.57
C LYS A 287 16.32 -20.93 14.35
N TRP A 288 16.77 -19.69 14.18
CA TRP A 288 18.11 -19.35 13.75
C TRP A 288 18.66 -18.23 14.62
N GLU A 289 19.92 -18.30 14.99
CA GLU A 289 20.64 -17.17 15.60
C GLU A 289 21.77 -16.72 14.68
N ILE A 290 22.25 -15.50 14.85
CA ILE A 290 23.42 -15.01 14.11
C ILE A 290 24.61 -15.95 14.36
N TYR A 291 25.30 -16.32 13.28
CA TYR A 291 26.44 -17.21 13.38
C TYR A 291 27.51 -16.62 14.30
N ASN A 292 27.95 -17.46 15.23
CA ASN A 292 28.89 -17.07 16.27
C ASN A 292 29.72 -18.26 16.75
N GLU A 293 30.94 -17.95 17.17
CA GLU A 293 31.92 -18.92 17.65
C GLU A 293 32.57 -18.45 18.97
N PRO A 294 32.98 -19.38 19.86
CA PRO A 294 33.72 -19.01 21.05
C PRO A 294 35.03 -18.28 20.69
N ASN A 295 35.29 -17.16 21.35
CA ASN A 295 36.58 -16.50 21.21
C ASN A 295 37.63 -17.27 22.02
N ALA A 296 38.53 -17.97 21.31
CA ALA A 296 39.61 -18.76 21.93
C ALA A 296 40.60 -17.92 22.77
N TRP A 297 40.63 -16.60 22.57
CA TRP A 297 41.50 -15.68 23.28
C TRP A 297 40.80 -14.89 24.38
N TYR A 298 39.52 -15.17 24.64
CA TYR A 298 38.77 -14.47 25.68
C TYR A 298 39.40 -14.64 27.07
N ASP A 299 39.62 -13.52 27.74
CA ASP A 299 40.03 -13.44 29.13
C ASP A 299 39.15 -12.40 29.85
N PRO A 300 38.34 -12.79 30.85
CA PRO A 300 37.49 -11.85 31.59
C PRO A 300 38.28 -10.79 32.37
N GLU A 301 39.58 -10.99 32.60
CA GLU A 301 40.46 -10.05 33.31
C GLU A 301 41.24 -9.11 32.36
N ASP A 302 41.24 -9.37 31.04
CA ASP A 302 41.91 -8.54 30.02
C ASP A 302 40.88 -7.92 29.04
N PRO A 303 40.58 -6.61 29.16
CA PRO A 303 39.65 -5.93 28.26
C PRO A 303 40.07 -5.93 26.77
N SER A 304 41.36 -6.17 26.48
CA SER A 304 41.87 -6.24 25.11
C SER A 304 41.66 -7.61 24.43
N ALA A 305 41.27 -8.62 25.22
CA ALA A 305 41.01 -9.98 24.76
C ALA A 305 39.75 -10.11 23.88
N GLY A 306 38.94 -9.05 23.79
CA GLY A 306 37.70 -9.02 23.01
C GLY A 306 36.52 -9.72 23.70
N PRO A 307 35.37 -9.84 23.03
CA PRO A 307 34.18 -10.47 23.60
C PRO A 307 34.37 -11.99 23.75
N ALA A 308 33.58 -12.62 24.64
CA ALA A 308 33.60 -14.08 24.84
C ALA A 308 33.20 -14.88 23.59
N VAL A 309 32.50 -14.22 22.68
CA VAL A 309 31.95 -14.80 21.44
C VAL A 309 32.28 -13.85 20.30
N ASN A 310 32.80 -14.39 19.21
CA ASN A 310 33.00 -13.67 17.96
C ASN A 310 31.80 -13.92 17.04
N TYR A 311 31.17 -12.86 16.58
CA TYR A 311 30.12 -12.96 15.57
C TYR A 311 30.71 -12.78 14.18
N ASN A 312 30.24 -13.61 13.25
CA ASN A 312 30.45 -13.43 11.81
C ASN A 312 29.08 -13.44 11.14
N GLY A 313 28.32 -12.38 11.38
CA GLY A 313 26.88 -12.35 11.13
C GLY A 313 26.47 -11.83 9.76
N ILE A 314 27.35 -11.14 9.04
CA ILE A 314 27.05 -10.59 7.72
C ILE A 314 27.62 -11.51 6.64
N HIS A 315 26.73 -11.94 5.74
CA HIS A 315 27.11 -12.66 4.52
C HIS A 315 27.40 -11.65 3.40
N VAL A 316 28.59 -11.75 2.79
CA VAL A 316 28.94 -11.02 1.57
C VAL A 316 29.66 -11.96 0.61
N LEU A 317 29.01 -12.27 -0.51
CA LEU A 317 29.65 -12.89 -1.67
C LEU A 317 29.59 -11.87 -2.80
N TRP A 318 30.70 -11.30 -3.22
CA TRP A 318 30.70 -10.38 -4.35
C TRP A 318 31.92 -10.64 -5.23
N GLU A 319 31.67 -11.26 -6.37
CA GLU A 319 32.65 -11.62 -7.38
C GLU A 319 32.46 -10.77 -8.64
N SER A 320 33.55 -10.25 -9.17
CA SER A 320 33.59 -9.53 -10.44
C SER A 320 34.80 -9.96 -11.26
N GLU A 321 34.66 -9.90 -12.59
CA GLU A 321 35.81 -10.11 -13.49
C GLU A 321 36.86 -9.01 -13.31
N LYS A 322 36.43 -7.80 -12.93
CA LYS A 322 37.33 -6.70 -12.54
C LYS A 322 37.42 -6.67 -11.01
N LYS A 323 38.64 -6.90 -10.50
CA LYS A 323 38.94 -6.81 -9.08
C LYS A 323 39.23 -5.37 -8.67
N ALA A 324 39.04 -5.09 -7.38
CA ALA A 324 39.44 -3.83 -6.76
C ALA A 324 40.95 -3.84 -6.51
N GLU A 325 41.66 -2.86 -7.06
CA GLU A 325 43.10 -2.68 -6.85
C GLU A 325 43.31 -1.60 -5.77
N LEU A 326 43.72 -2.01 -4.56
CA LEU A 326 43.98 -1.06 -3.46
C LEU A 326 45.34 -0.37 -3.61
N MET A 327 46.30 -1.09 -4.19
CA MET A 327 47.63 -0.60 -4.51
C MET A 327 48.22 -1.40 -5.67
N PRO A 328 49.20 -0.86 -6.41
CA PRO A 328 49.75 -1.51 -7.60
C PRO A 328 50.11 -2.98 -7.38
N GLY A 329 49.41 -3.88 -8.07
CA GLY A 329 49.62 -5.32 -8.01
C GLY A 329 48.99 -6.05 -6.82
N PHE A 330 48.17 -5.37 -6.01
CA PHE A 330 47.37 -5.96 -4.94
C PHE A 330 45.88 -5.80 -5.23
N GLU A 331 45.29 -6.84 -5.80
CA GLU A 331 43.89 -6.90 -6.21
C GLU A 331 43.09 -7.85 -5.33
N LEU A 332 41.89 -7.44 -4.93
CA LEU A 332 40.95 -8.22 -4.12
C LEU A 332 39.58 -8.32 -4.81
N GLN A 333 38.84 -9.40 -4.52
CA GLN A 333 37.42 -9.42 -4.83
C GLN A 333 36.69 -8.37 -3.99
N MET A 334 35.60 -7.81 -4.53
CA MET A 334 34.81 -6.84 -3.79
C MET A 334 34.25 -7.40 -2.49
N GLY A 335 33.83 -8.68 -2.49
CA GLY A 335 33.33 -9.33 -1.28
C GLY A 335 34.37 -9.39 -0.17
N GLU A 336 35.64 -9.64 -0.51
CA GLU A 336 36.76 -9.64 0.44
C GLU A 336 37.00 -8.23 0.99
N LEU A 337 36.98 -7.21 0.13
CA LEU A 337 37.17 -5.82 0.53
C LEU A 337 36.05 -5.32 1.46
N VAL A 338 34.79 -5.63 1.13
CA VAL A 338 33.63 -5.26 1.96
C VAL A 338 33.68 -5.98 3.30
N THR A 339 33.96 -7.29 3.30
CA THR A 339 34.10 -8.08 4.54
C THR A 339 35.21 -7.52 5.42
N MET A 340 36.34 -7.17 4.83
CA MET A 340 37.47 -6.54 5.53
C MET A 340 37.07 -5.17 6.10
N ALA A 341 36.37 -4.33 5.34
CA ALA A 341 35.87 -3.05 5.82
C ALA A 341 34.92 -3.21 7.02
N LEU A 342 33.98 -4.16 6.96
CA LEU A 342 33.05 -4.47 8.07
C LEU A 342 33.76 -4.95 9.34
N ALA A 343 34.92 -5.60 9.21
CA ALA A 343 35.73 -6.04 10.35
C ALA A 343 36.53 -4.90 10.99
N PHE A 344 36.94 -3.89 10.21
CA PHE A 344 37.70 -2.74 10.70
C PHE A 344 36.83 -1.61 11.24
N VAL A 345 35.58 -1.47 10.78
CA VAL A 345 34.65 -0.47 11.35
C VAL A 345 34.25 -0.88 12.75
N SER A 346 34.63 -0.05 13.73
CA SER A 346 34.11 -0.12 15.10
C SER A 346 33.22 1.09 15.38
N ILE A 347 32.03 0.85 15.91
CA ILE A 347 31.12 1.90 16.37
C ILE A 347 30.77 1.67 17.83
N GLU A 348 30.38 2.73 18.52
CA GLU A 348 29.99 2.65 19.94
C GLU A 348 28.77 1.73 20.11
N GLY A 349 28.92 0.69 20.92
CA GLY A 349 27.88 -0.27 21.24
C GLY A 349 26.92 0.20 22.34
N PRO A 350 25.88 -0.59 22.65
CA PRO A 350 24.88 -0.23 23.66
C PRO A 350 25.45 -0.04 25.08
N ASP A 351 26.62 -0.60 25.36
CA ASP A 351 27.37 -0.51 26.61
C ASP A 351 28.41 0.63 26.62
N GLY A 352 28.48 1.42 25.54
CA GLY A 352 29.44 2.52 25.36
C GLY A 352 30.83 2.07 24.87
N ASN A 353 31.04 0.78 24.60
CA ASN A 353 32.33 0.27 24.14
C ASN A 353 32.36 0.13 22.60
N PRO A 354 33.51 0.36 21.94
CA PRO A 354 33.64 0.10 20.51
C PRO A 354 33.42 -1.38 20.18
N ALA A 355 32.54 -1.66 19.22
CA ALA A 355 32.28 -3.01 18.73
C ALA A 355 32.18 -3.03 17.20
N SER A 356 32.54 -4.16 16.60
CA SER A 356 32.39 -4.37 15.16
C SER A 356 30.91 -4.47 14.77
N ILE A 357 30.60 -4.18 13.51
CA ILE A 357 29.23 -4.29 12.99
C ILE A 357 28.68 -5.72 13.16
N ASN A 358 29.53 -6.74 12.96
CA ASN A 358 29.15 -8.14 13.16
C ASN A 358 28.74 -8.43 14.61
N ASN A 359 29.51 -7.94 15.59
CA ASN A 359 29.18 -8.12 17.00
C ASN A 359 27.90 -7.38 17.38
N LEU A 360 27.72 -6.16 16.86
CA LEU A 360 26.51 -5.37 17.12
C LEU A 360 25.26 -6.01 16.51
N LEU A 361 25.36 -6.57 15.31
CA LEU A 361 24.28 -7.34 14.70
C LEU A 361 23.93 -8.56 15.57
N GLY A 362 24.93 -9.32 16.03
CA GLY A 362 24.73 -10.47 16.92
C GLY A 362 24.12 -10.11 18.27
N MET A 363 24.43 -8.93 18.81
CA MET A 363 23.81 -8.42 20.04
C MET A 363 22.37 -7.95 19.80
N ALA A 364 22.13 -7.26 18.67
CA ALA A 364 20.85 -6.66 18.33
C ALA A 364 19.81 -7.69 17.92
N LEU A 365 20.18 -8.70 17.14
CA LEU A 365 19.29 -9.76 16.67
C LEU A 365 19.65 -11.08 17.34
N LYS A 366 18.82 -11.49 18.31
CA LYS A 366 19.01 -12.73 19.07
C LYS A 366 18.65 -13.95 18.24
N ASP A 367 17.47 -13.94 17.65
CA ASP A 367 17.00 -15.06 16.85
C ASP A 367 15.94 -14.66 15.82
N VAL A 368 15.80 -15.48 14.78
CA VAL A 368 14.76 -15.42 13.74
C VAL A 368 14.06 -16.77 13.69
N THR A 369 12.73 -16.76 13.63
CA THR A 369 11.89 -17.97 13.56
C THR A 369 10.99 -17.91 12.34
N PHE A 370 11.02 -18.97 11.54
CA PHE A 370 10.12 -19.17 10.41
C PHE A 370 8.93 -20.01 10.88
N LEU A 371 7.71 -19.50 10.71
CA LEU A 371 6.49 -20.12 11.21
C LEU A 371 5.74 -20.88 10.10
N ALA A 372 4.96 -21.89 10.51
CA ALA A 372 4.24 -22.76 9.57
C ALA A 372 3.17 -22.04 8.75
N ASP A 373 2.70 -20.89 9.21
CA ASP A 373 1.73 -20.04 8.53
C ASP A 373 2.36 -19.04 7.56
N GLY A 374 3.68 -19.12 7.35
CA GLY A 374 4.42 -18.22 6.50
C GLY A 374 4.84 -16.92 7.18
N ASN A 375 4.57 -16.71 8.46
CA ASN A 375 5.15 -15.57 9.18
C ASN A 375 6.63 -15.77 9.52
N ILE A 376 7.37 -14.66 9.57
CA ILE A 376 8.69 -14.59 10.20
C ILE A 376 8.57 -13.71 11.43
N THR A 377 9.08 -14.19 12.56
CA THR A 377 9.27 -13.38 13.77
C THR A 377 10.74 -13.38 14.16
N ALA A 378 11.15 -12.36 14.91
CA ALA A 378 12.51 -12.22 15.39
C ALA A 378 12.51 -11.76 16.84
N THR A 379 13.49 -12.21 17.61
CA THR A 379 13.77 -11.67 18.94
C THR A 379 14.95 -10.71 18.84
N TYR A 380 14.79 -9.48 19.30
CA TYR A 380 15.78 -8.42 19.18
C TYR A 380 15.97 -7.66 20.49
N LEU A 381 17.14 -7.02 20.64
CA LEU A 381 17.45 -6.18 21.78
C LEU A 381 16.73 -4.84 21.65
N ASP A 382 15.83 -4.55 22.58
CA ASP A 382 15.28 -3.21 22.76
C ASP A 382 16.34 -2.35 23.46
N THR A 383 16.91 -1.40 22.73
CA THR A 383 17.98 -0.52 23.22
C THR A 383 17.49 0.49 24.26
N THR A 384 16.17 0.71 24.36
CA THR A 384 15.57 1.60 25.38
C THR A 384 15.52 0.91 26.73
N THR A 385 15.14 -0.36 26.75
CA THR A 385 14.95 -1.13 27.99
C THR A 385 16.14 -2.02 28.33
N GLY A 386 17.00 -2.33 27.36
CA GLY A 386 18.10 -3.30 27.47
C GLY A 386 17.61 -4.76 27.50
N ALA A 387 16.33 -5.01 27.26
CA ALA A 387 15.73 -6.34 27.29
C ALA A 387 15.49 -6.88 25.87
N TYR A 388 15.41 -8.20 25.74
CA TYR A 388 15.02 -8.82 24.49
C TYR A 388 13.51 -8.85 24.33
N SER A 389 13.01 -8.43 23.17
CA SER A 389 11.60 -8.42 22.80
C SER A 389 11.38 -9.16 21.47
N SER A 390 10.19 -9.70 21.28
CA SER A 390 9.81 -10.36 20.02
C SER A 390 9.08 -9.40 19.10
N ALA A 391 9.43 -9.42 17.82
CA ALA A 391 8.72 -8.71 16.78
C ALA A 391 7.30 -9.30 16.62
N PRO A 392 6.27 -8.45 16.48
CA PRO A 392 4.92 -8.93 16.21
C PRO A 392 4.89 -9.70 14.88
N VAL A 393 3.95 -10.64 14.75
CA VAL A 393 3.67 -11.31 13.48
C VAL A 393 3.10 -10.33 12.45
N ASN A 394 3.00 -10.76 11.20
CA ASN A 394 2.51 -9.98 10.06
C ASN A 394 3.38 -8.77 9.64
N LEU A 395 4.60 -8.64 10.19
CA LEU A 395 5.60 -7.69 9.69
C LEU A 395 6.34 -8.21 8.46
N ALA A 396 6.65 -9.51 8.46
CA ALA A 396 7.32 -10.20 7.37
C ALA A 396 6.72 -11.59 7.21
N GLN A 397 6.55 -12.00 5.95
CA GLN A 397 6.06 -13.32 5.58
C GLN A 397 6.95 -13.94 4.51
N TYR A 398 6.87 -15.25 4.32
CA TYR A 398 7.68 -15.97 3.35
C TYR A 398 6.93 -17.11 2.68
N VAL A 399 7.38 -17.47 1.48
CA VAL A 399 7.08 -18.75 0.83
C VAL A 399 8.36 -19.33 0.24
N VAL A 400 8.51 -20.65 0.31
CA VAL A 400 9.61 -21.35 -0.37
C VAL A 400 9.22 -21.52 -1.84
N THR A 401 10.04 -20.99 -2.74
CA THR A 401 9.76 -21.04 -4.19
C THR A 401 10.41 -22.25 -4.84
N LYS A 402 11.54 -22.70 -4.30
CA LYS A 402 12.22 -23.98 -4.59
C LYS A 402 13.32 -24.23 -3.56
N ALA A 403 13.98 -25.38 -3.62
CA ALA A 403 15.06 -25.71 -2.69
C ALA A 403 16.16 -24.63 -2.70
N GLY A 404 16.44 -24.06 -1.52
CA GLY A 404 17.44 -23.01 -1.33
C GLY A 404 17.01 -21.61 -1.77
N GLU A 405 15.76 -21.39 -2.16
CA GLU A 405 15.22 -20.08 -2.52
C GLU A 405 13.84 -19.83 -1.88
N LEU A 406 13.62 -18.62 -1.39
CA LEU A 406 12.34 -18.17 -0.85
C LEU A 406 12.03 -16.75 -1.34
N SER A 407 10.76 -16.39 -1.35
CA SER A 407 10.31 -15.00 -1.50
C SER A 407 9.93 -14.43 -0.14
N LEU A 408 10.53 -13.29 0.22
CA LEU A 408 10.30 -12.55 1.47
C LEU A 408 9.36 -11.37 1.21
N PHE A 409 8.19 -11.38 1.85
CA PHE A 409 7.20 -10.31 1.76
C PHE A 409 7.30 -9.44 3.00
N LEU A 410 7.49 -8.13 2.81
CA LEU A 410 7.49 -7.16 3.89
C LEU A 410 6.14 -6.44 3.91
N ASN A 411 5.59 -6.22 5.10
CA ASN A 411 4.36 -5.45 5.29
C ASN A 411 4.70 -4.01 5.72
N PRO A 412 4.84 -3.05 4.79
CA PRO A 412 5.31 -1.72 5.13
C PRO A 412 4.39 -1.02 6.13
N SER A 413 3.06 -1.09 5.99
CA SER A 413 2.12 -0.43 6.90
C SER A 413 2.25 -0.96 8.33
N ALA A 414 2.40 -2.27 8.50
CA ALA A 414 2.60 -2.86 9.82
C ALA A 414 3.98 -2.50 10.42
N ILE A 415 5.03 -2.43 9.59
CA ILE A 415 6.37 -1.99 10.01
C ILE A 415 6.33 -0.53 10.49
N ILE A 416 5.70 0.37 9.71
CA ILE A 416 5.55 1.78 10.04
C ILE A 416 4.79 1.95 11.35
N ALA A 417 3.64 1.28 11.49
CA ALA A 417 2.85 1.30 12.71
C ALA A 417 3.66 0.81 13.93
N ASN A 418 4.46 -0.26 13.76
CA ASN A 418 5.31 -0.78 14.83
C ASN A 418 6.42 0.23 15.22
N VAL A 419 7.05 0.91 14.26
CA VAL A 419 8.08 1.94 14.52
C VAL A 419 7.49 3.15 15.24
N ILE A 420 6.31 3.63 14.80
CA ILE A 420 5.58 4.73 15.44
C ILE A 420 5.29 4.38 16.91
N ASN A 421 4.76 3.19 17.15
CA ASN A 421 4.40 2.73 18.49
C ASN A 421 5.61 2.58 19.42
N GLN A 422 6.80 2.37 18.87
CA GLN A 422 8.05 2.31 19.62
C GLN A 422 8.73 3.68 19.83
N GLY A 423 8.09 4.78 19.39
CA GLY A 423 8.64 6.13 19.55
C GLY A 423 9.86 6.40 18.68
N GLY A 424 10.03 5.63 17.59
CA GLY A 424 11.18 5.74 16.69
C GLY A 424 11.27 7.11 16.04
N LYS A 425 12.39 7.80 16.22
CA LYS A 425 12.75 8.99 15.44
C LYS A 425 13.61 8.53 14.26
N SER A 426 13.16 8.80 13.03
CA SER A 426 13.95 8.51 11.83
C SER A 426 15.24 9.35 11.84
N ARG A 427 16.38 8.72 11.51
CA ARG A 427 17.66 9.42 11.37
C ARG A 427 17.67 10.12 10.01
N SER A 428 17.90 11.43 10.02
CA SER A 428 18.03 12.28 8.83
C SER A 428 19.34 11.98 8.09
N VAL A 429 19.32 11.00 7.21
CA VAL A 429 20.21 10.93 6.05
C VAL A 429 19.36 11.34 4.85
N ASP A 430 19.93 11.99 3.83
CA ASP A 430 19.23 12.27 2.56
C ASP A 430 19.01 10.98 1.75
N THR A 431 18.41 9.98 2.39
CA THR A 431 18.05 8.68 1.81
C THR A 431 17.00 8.83 0.74
N MET A 432 16.28 9.96 0.69
CA MET A 432 15.23 10.17 -0.30
C MET A 432 15.77 10.24 -1.72
N SER A 433 16.90 10.92 -1.97
CA SER A 433 17.51 10.95 -3.29
C SER A 433 17.97 9.56 -3.76
N ILE A 434 18.50 8.75 -2.83
CA ILE A 434 18.89 7.35 -3.10
C ILE A 434 17.65 6.47 -3.34
N LEU A 435 16.63 6.58 -2.48
CA LEU A 435 15.36 5.84 -2.61
C LEU A 435 14.70 6.13 -3.96
N MET A 436 14.66 7.39 -4.40
CA MET A 436 14.09 7.77 -5.70
C MET A 436 14.81 7.08 -6.87
N ASN A 437 16.13 6.98 -6.81
CA ASN A 437 16.92 6.38 -7.89
C ASN A 437 16.75 4.86 -8.01
N VAL A 438 16.36 4.18 -6.92
CA VAL A 438 16.21 2.71 -6.89
C VAL A 438 14.76 2.26 -6.76
N ALA A 439 13.82 3.20 -6.61
CA ALA A 439 12.41 2.90 -6.38
C ALA A 439 11.83 1.98 -7.46
N GLN A 440 12.12 2.26 -8.74
CA GLN A 440 11.62 1.45 -9.85
C GLN A 440 12.13 0.00 -9.81
N ASP A 441 13.34 -0.23 -9.30
CA ASP A 441 13.92 -1.56 -9.17
C ASP A 441 13.40 -2.30 -7.93
N VAL A 442 13.01 -1.58 -6.87
CA VAL A 442 12.55 -2.16 -5.59
C VAL A 442 11.04 -2.39 -5.53
N VAL A 443 10.24 -1.49 -6.10
CA VAL A 443 8.77 -1.51 -6.04
C VAL A 443 8.16 -2.85 -6.48
N PRO A 444 8.60 -3.49 -7.59
CA PRO A 444 8.07 -4.80 -7.97
C PRO A 444 8.17 -5.85 -6.85
N TYR A 445 9.25 -5.83 -6.07
CA TYR A 445 9.50 -6.78 -4.98
C TYR A 445 8.71 -6.47 -3.70
N LEU A 446 8.21 -5.24 -3.53
CA LEU A 446 7.22 -4.94 -2.48
C LEU A 446 5.89 -5.68 -2.71
N VAL A 447 5.62 -6.07 -3.97
CA VAL A 447 4.43 -6.81 -4.38
C VAL A 447 4.71 -8.32 -4.47
N SER A 448 5.75 -8.71 -5.20
CA SER A 448 6.06 -10.12 -5.48
C SER A 448 6.96 -10.79 -4.45
N GLY A 449 7.48 -10.03 -3.48
CA GLY A 449 8.41 -10.51 -2.46
C GLY A 449 9.87 -10.47 -2.93
N PHE A 450 10.78 -10.15 -2.02
CA PHE A 450 12.22 -10.11 -2.25
C PHE A 450 12.79 -11.51 -2.39
N PRO A 451 13.59 -11.80 -3.44
CA PRO A 451 14.21 -13.11 -3.61
C PRO A 451 15.36 -13.29 -2.61
N VAL A 452 15.23 -14.30 -1.76
CA VAL A 452 16.25 -14.68 -0.79
C VAL A 452 16.76 -16.07 -1.14
N VAL A 453 18.08 -16.17 -1.35
CA VAL A 453 18.80 -17.43 -1.43
C VAL A 453 19.22 -17.87 -0.03
N TYR A 454 19.17 -19.17 0.24
CA TYR A 454 19.63 -19.72 1.50
C TYR A 454 20.27 -21.09 1.33
N GLY A 455 21.19 -21.42 2.23
CA GLY A 455 21.86 -22.72 2.23
C GLY A 455 23.01 -22.79 3.22
N ALA A 456 23.68 -23.94 3.22
CA ALA A 456 24.89 -24.13 4.01
C ALA A 456 26.09 -23.41 3.39
N ASP A 457 26.98 -22.93 4.25
CA ASP A 457 28.30 -22.47 3.82
C ASP A 457 29.02 -23.59 3.05
N LYS A 458 29.61 -23.20 1.92
CA LYS A 458 30.37 -24.10 1.04
C LYS A 458 31.87 -23.93 1.18
N SER A 459 32.32 -22.93 1.95
CA SER A 459 33.75 -22.66 2.16
C SER A 459 34.43 -23.79 2.93
N GLY A 460 33.67 -24.49 3.79
CA GLY A 460 34.17 -25.57 4.65
C GLY A 460 35.00 -25.09 5.84
N TYR A 461 35.12 -23.76 6.02
CA TYR A 461 35.81 -23.17 7.18
C TYR A 461 34.93 -23.14 8.43
N TYR A 462 33.62 -23.02 8.26
CA TYR A 462 32.68 -22.85 9.37
C TYR A 462 31.75 -24.04 9.50
N GLU A 463 31.71 -24.64 10.69
CA GLU A 463 30.80 -25.76 10.97
C GLU A 463 29.39 -25.24 11.25
N ASN A 464 28.38 -25.84 10.60
CA ASN A 464 26.96 -25.52 10.79
C ASN A 464 26.58 -24.05 10.50
N MET A 465 27.41 -23.33 9.75
CA MET A 465 27.05 -22.02 9.22
C MET A 465 26.13 -22.19 8.03
N GLU A 466 24.98 -21.51 8.09
CA GLU A 466 24.06 -21.33 6.98
C GLU A 466 23.92 -19.84 6.70
N TYR A 467 23.31 -19.48 5.57
CA TYR A 467 23.10 -18.09 5.21
C TYR A 467 21.70 -17.87 4.65
N PHE A 468 21.22 -16.63 4.79
CA PHE A 468 20.07 -16.08 4.08
C PHE A 468 20.52 -14.77 3.43
N ALA A 469 20.42 -14.65 2.10
CA ALA A 469 20.93 -13.49 1.39
C ALA A 469 20.05 -13.07 0.21
N LEU A 470 20.05 -11.78 -0.08
CA LEU A 470 19.50 -11.27 -1.34
C LEU A 470 20.47 -11.61 -2.45
N GLY A 471 19.96 -12.13 -3.56
CA GLY A 471 20.77 -12.64 -4.67
C GLY A 471 21.11 -11.61 -5.76
N THR A 472 21.89 -12.08 -6.72
CA THR A 472 22.44 -11.26 -7.83
C THR A 472 21.35 -10.60 -8.64
N ASP A 473 20.26 -11.31 -8.93
CA ASP A 473 19.15 -10.83 -9.76
C ASP A 473 18.44 -9.61 -9.16
N PHE A 474 18.46 -9.46 -7.83
CA PHE A 474 17.91 -8.30 -7.13
C PHE A 474 18.96 -7.20 -6.92
N LEU A 475 20.15 -7.56 -6.43
CA LEU A 475 21.15 -6.58 -6.01
C LEU A 475 21.88 -5.92 -7.19
N LYS A 476 22.14 -6.64 -8.29
CA LYS A 476 22.89 -6.09 -9.43
C LYS A 476 22.17 -4.93 -10.12
N PRO A 477 20.85 -4.99 -10.42
CA PRO A 477 20.11 -3.85 -10.95
C PRO A 477 20.21 -2.60 -10.07
N ILE A 478 20.06 -2.75 -8.75
CA ILE A 478 20.17 -1.67 -7.77
C ILE A 478 21.57 -1.04 -7.82
N LEU A 479 22.63 -1.87 -7.84
CA LEU A 479 24.00 -1.37 -7.97
C LEU A 479 24.23 -0.62 -9.28
N VAL A 480 23.66 -1.10 -10.39
CA VAL A 480 23.74 -0.41 -11.69
C VAL A 480 23.02 0.93 -11.65
N ALA A 481 21.86 1.01 -11.00
CA ALA A 481 21.09 2.26 -10.87
C ALA A 481 21.85 3.33 -10.06
N VAL A 482 22.56 2.93 -9.01
CA VAL A 482 23.37 3.86 -8.20
C VAL A 482 24.77 4.09 -8.75
N SER A 483 25.26 3.24 -9.65
CA SER A 483 26.62 3.29 -10.23
C SER A 483 27.07 4.69 -10.72
N PRO A 484 26.23 5.51 -11.39
CA PRO A 484 26.64 6.84 -11.85
C PRO A 484 27.13 7.79 -10.75
N ILE A 485 26.71 7.59 -9.49
CA ILE A 485 27.15 8.42 -8.36
C ILE A 485 28.67 8.34 -8.14
N PHE A 486 29.28 7.20 -8.48
CA PHE A 486 30.72 6.98 -8.35
C PHE A 486 31.54 7.63 -9.47
N SER A 487 30.89 8.31 -10.43
CA SER A 487 31.55 9.18 -11.40
C SER A 487 31.50 10.66 -11.02
N ASP A 488 30.78 10.99 -9.94
CA ASP A 488 30.65 12.36 -9.44
C ASP A 488 31.83 12.71 -8.53
N GLU A 489 32.61 13.72 -8.91
CA GLU A 489 33.78 14.18 -8.16
C GLU A 489 33.40 14.77 -6.79
N GLU A 490 32.25 15.41 -6.66
CA GLU A 490 31.78 15.95 -5.37
C GLU A 490 31.44 14.80 -4.42
N PHE A 491 30.77 13.76 -4.91
CA PHE A 491 30.49 12.56 -4.14
C PHE A 491 31.76 11.83 -3.71
N ILE A 492 32.71 11.61 -4.62
CA ILE A 492 34.00 10.96 -4.29
C ILE A 492 34.74 11.78 -3.24
N GLN A 493 34.84 13.09 -3.41
CA GLN A 493 35.52 13.96 -2.45
C GLN A 493 34.85 13.90 -1.07
N MET A 494 33.52 13.93 -1.02
CA MET A 494 32.75 13.78 0.22
C MET A 494 33.02 12.43 0.91
N ALA A 495 32.98 11.32 0.15
CA ALA A 495 33.27 9.99 0.68
C ALA A 495 34.72 9.89 1.20
N MET A 496 35.67 10.48 0.49
CA MET A 496 37.08 10.53 0.87
C MET A 496 37.33 11.36 2.13
N GLU A 497 36.66 12.50 2.27
CA GLU A 497 36.71 13.33 3.49
C GLU A 497 36.13 12.61 4.70
N ALA A 498 35.00 11.92 4.52
CA ALA A 498 34.38 11.11 5.57
C ALA A 498 35.32 9.98 6.03
N MET A 499 35.91 9.22 5.09
CA MET A 499 36.89 8.17 5.41
C MET A 499 38.15 8.72 6.06
N SER A 500 38.65 9.88 5.59
CA SER A 500 39.86 10.52 6.12
C SER A 500 39.68 11.03 7.56
N SER A 501 38.44 11.39 7.92
CA SER A 501 38.09 11.90 9.24
C SER A 501 37.90 10.79 10.29
N ASP A 502 37.78 9.53 9.85
CA ASP A 502 37.61 8.39 10.74
C ASP A 502 38.95 7.99 11.41
N PRO A 503 39.02 7.85 12.75
CA PRO A 503 40.25 7.50 13.46
C PRO A 503 40.86 6.15 13.05
N THR A 504 40.06 5.24 12.50
CA THR A 504 40.44 3.88 12.10
C THR A 504 40.79 3.81 10.62
N PHE A 505 39.98 4.47 9.76
CA PHE A 505 40.13 4.45 8.31
C PHE A 505 40.95 5.60 7.73
N GLY A 506 41.30 6.62 8.51
CA GLY A 506 41.96 7.82 8.00
C GLY A 506 43.25 7.55 7.23
N SER A 507 44.03 6.55 7.65
CA SER A 507 45.26 6.14 6.95
C SER A 507 45.02 5.29 5.69
N MET A 508 43.82 4.74 5.52
CA MET A 508 43.43 3.88 4.40
C MET A 508 42.62 4.62 3.34
N ALA A 509 42.11 5.82 3.62
CA ALA A 509 41.29 6.60 2.71
C ALA A 509 41.93 6.75 1.31
N SER A 510 43.22 7.10 1.23
CA SER A 510 43.93 7.25 -0.05
C SER A 510 44.02 5.96 -0.88
N MET A 511 43.89 4.78 -0.25
CA MET A 511 43.86 3.49 -0.94
C MET A 511 42.47 3.18 -1.52
N MET A 512 41.42 3.84 -1.02
CA MET A 512 40.04 3.63 -1.44
C MET A 512 39.64 4.49 -2.63
N GLU A 513 40.32 5.61 -2.90
CA GLU A 513 39.98 6.47 -4.05
C GLU A 513 40.02 5.71 -5.40
N PRO A 514 41.09 4.94 -5.73
CA PRO A 514 41.11 4.15 -6.97
C PRO A 514 39.99 3.12 -7.02
N VAL A 515 39.66 2.51 -5.87
CA VAL A 515 38.56 1.55 -5.74
C VAL A 515 37.24 2.21 -6.07
N LEU A 516 36.91 3.33 -5.41
CA LEU A 516 35.66 4.08 -5.62
C LEU A 516 35.49 4.45 -7.10
N ARG A 517 36.56 4.93 -7.74
CA ARG A 517 36.54 5.28 -9.18
C ARG A 517 36.38 4.08 -10.10
N SER A 518 36.81 2.90 -9.67
CA SER A 518 36.65 1.65 -10.43
C SER A 518 35.31 0.95 -10.22
N LEU A 519 34.53 1.37 -9.21
CA LEU A 519 33.24 0.72 -8.87
C LEU A 519 32.28 0.61 -10.06
N PRO A 520 32.12 1.61 -10.94
CA PRO A 520 31.24 1.45 -12.11
C PRO A 520 31.61 0.26 -13.00
N GLU A 521 32.90 0.08 -13.29
CA GLU A 521 33.39 -1.04 -14.10
C GLU A 521 33.26 -2.37 -13.35
N ILE A 522 33.54 -2.36 -12.05
CA ILE A 522 33.39 -3.55 -11.18
C ILE A 522 31.93 -4.02 -11.13
N ILE A 523 30.98 -3.09 -10.97
CA ILE A 523 29.54 -3.35 -10.95
C ILE A 523 29.09 -3.93 -12.29
N GLU A 524 29.51 -3.34 -13.40
CA GLU A 524 29.21 -3.84 -14.76
C GLU A 524 29.65 -5.30 -14.90
N LYS A 525 30.89 -5.59 -14.47
CA LYS A 525 31.54 -6.90 -14.55
C LYS A 525 31.23 -7.86 -13.40
N THR A 526 30.31 -7.50 -12.51
CA THR A 526 29.90 -8.36 -11.38
C THR A 526 29.23 -9.61 -11.91
N THR A 527 29.75 -10.78 -11.52
CA THR A 527 29.22 -12.09 -11.91
C THR A 527 28.29 -12.66 -10.85
N VAL A 528 28.62 -12.44 -9.58
CA VAL A 528 27.81 -12.85 -8.44
C VAL A 528 27.84 -11.75 -7.40
N ILE A 529 26.67 -11.41 -6.86
CA ILE A 529 26.55 -10.65 -5.62
C ILE A 529 25.45 -11.24 -4.74
N GLU A 530 25.79 -11.48 -3.48
CA GLU A 530 24.88 -11.85 -2.42
C GLU A 530 25.23 -11.06 -1.17
N VAL A 531 24.22 -10.48 -0.53
CA VAL A 531 24.37 -9.76 0.75
C VAL A 531 23.25 -10.20 1.68
N GLY A 532 23.61 -10.57 2.90
CA GLY A 532 22.67 -11.14 3.84
C GLY A 532 23.23 -11.39 5.22
N ILE A 533 22.69 -12.40 5.89
CA ILE A 533 23.11 -12.82 7.21
C ILE A 533 23.63 -14.26 7.21
N ASN A 534 24.71 -14.46 7.95
CA ASN A 534 25.20 -15.77 8.34
C ASN A 534 24.55 -16.17 9.65
N VAL A 535 24.01 -17.38 9.71
CA VAL A 535 23.24 -17.89 10.82
C VAL A 535 23.67 -19.31 11.18
N LYS A 536 23.27 -19.75 12.37
CA LYS A 536 23.27 -21.16 12.75
C LYS A 536 21.88 -21.57 13.21
N LYS A 537 21.49 -22.79 12.86
CA LYS A 537 20.22 -23.35 13.28
C LYS A 537 20.25 -23.68 14.77
N LEU A 538 19.26 -23.22 15.52
CA LEU A 538 19.03 -23.63 16.90
C LEU A 538 18.34 -25.00 16.89
N GLN A 539 18.90 -25.96 17.63
CA GLN A 539 18.37 -27.33 17.75
C GLN A 539 17.08 -27.41 18.54
#